data_AF-A0A8R1IHP0-F1
#
_entry.id   AF-A0A8R1IHP0-F1
#
_cell.length_a   1.000
_cell.length_b   1.000
_cell.length_c   1.000
_cell.angle_alpha   90.00
_cell.angle_beta   90.00
_cell.angle_gamma   90.00
#
_symmetry.space_group_name_H-M   'P 1'
#
loop_
_entity.id
_entity.type
_entity.pdbx_description
1 polymer ?
#
loop_
_entity_poly.entity_id
_entity_poly.type
_entity_poly.pdbx_seq_one_letter_code
_entity_poly.pdbx_strand_id
1 'polypeptide(L)'
;MADFLEDLDSNDTNRIIDRFDFMVHQFQIFTHDYRENTKPFCQDKDDENHSTCKQEKEKSRQSKKNLINITRKLQKALFSLELMADNNDALVLLEDIRSVNSHLHTVIGKTEAEFSATSIPLPNFDTIDMKCFLGDDQV
;
A
#
# COMPACT_ATOMS: atom_id res chain seq x y z
N MET A 1 -1.70 33.80 -29.83
CA MET A 1 -1.88 32.51 -29.14
C MET A 1 -1.53 31.39 -30.11
N ALA A 2 -0.23 31.25 -30.40
CA ALA A 2 0.27 30.37 -31.47
C ALA A 2 1.57 29.65 -31.05
N ASP A 3 1.61 29.15 -29.81
CA ASP A 3 2.76 28.38 -29.27
C ASP A 3 2.40 26.90 -29.06
N PHE A 4 1.61 26.30 -29.97
CA PHE A 4 1.23 24.88 -29.90
C PHE A 4 1.85 24.05 -31.03
N LEU A 5 3.00 24.47 -31.57
CA LEU A 5 3.60 23.78 -32.71
C LEU A 5 5.13 23.86 -32.78
N GLU A 6 5.80 23.67 -31.65
CA GLU A 6 7.24 23.35 -31.65
C GLU A 6 7.50 22.02 -30.93
N ASP A 7 8.12 21.12 -31.70
CA ASP A 7 8.98 20.00 -31.29
C ASP A 7 8.33 18.66 -30.89
N LEU A 8 7.82 17.97 -31.91
CA LEU A 8 7.62 16.51 -31.92
C LEU A 8 8.91 15.72 -32.27
N ASP A 9 10.03 16.39 -32.51
CA ASP A 9 11.31 15.76 -32.83
C ASP A 9 12.41 16.16 -31.84
N SER A 10 12.42 15.51 -30.67
CA SER A 10 13.67 15.13 -30.04
C SER A 10 13.45 13.95 -29.09
N ASN A 11 14.28 12.92 -29.24
CA ASN A 11 14.53 11.91 -28.22
C ASN A 11 15.21 12.57 -27.00
N ASP A 12 14.53 13.51 -26.36
CA ASP A 12 15.02 14.17 -25.16
C ASP A 12 14.75 13.26 -23.96
N THR A 13 15.58 12.23 -23.86
CA THR A 13 15.54 11.25 -22.77
C THR A 13 15.59 11.94 -21.41
N ASN A 14 16.26 13.10 -21.32
CA ASN A 14 16.32 13.88 -20.09
C ASN A 14 14.95 14.47 -19.75
N ARG A 15 14.21 15.01 -20.72
CA ARG A 15 12.83 15.46 -20.50
C ARG A 15 11.88 14.33 -20.08
N ILE A 16 12.09 13.12 -20.60
CA ILE A 16 11.33 11.93 -20.18
C ILE A 16 11.70 11.52 -18.75
N ILE A 17 12.98 11.54 -18.40
CA ILE A 17 13.50 11.25 -17.05
C ILE A 17 12.97 12.29 -16.05
N ASP A 18 13.08 13.58 -16.35
CA ASP A 18 12.59 14.66 -15.50
C ASP A 18 11.09 14.56 -15.25
N ARG A 19 10.31 14.19 -16.28
CA ARG A 19 8.88 13.94 -16.15
C ARG A 19 8.60 12.72 -15.26
N PHE A 20 9.36 11.65 -15.40
CA PHE A 20 9.21 10.45 -14.59
C PHE A 20 9.57 10.72 -13.12
N ASP A 21 10.69 11.39 -12.87
CA ASP A 21 11.13 11.79 -11.53
C ASP A 21 10.13 12.75 -10.86
N PHE A 22 9.58 13.70 -11.62
CA PHE A 22 8.49 14.55 -11.13
C PHE A 22 7.27 13.72 -10.72
N MET A 23 6.83 12.76 -11.54
CA MET A 23 5.69 11.91 -11.20
C MET A 23 5.96 11.02 -9.98
N VAL A 24 7.16 10.46 -9.84
CA VAL A 24 7.56 9.68 -8.66
C VAL A 24 7.52 10.56 -7.41
N HIS A 25 8.04 11.78 -7.48
CA HIS A 25 8.04 12.71 -6.36
C HIS A 25 6.61 13.14 -5.98
N GLN A 26 5.75 13.43 -6.94
CA GLN A 26 4.33 13.73 -6.69
C GLN A 26 3.60 12.54 -6.07
N PHE A 27 3.88 11.31 -6.52
CA PHE A 27 3.29 10.11 -5.95
C PHE A 27 3.76 9.87 -4.51
N GLN A 28 5.03 10.17 -4.19
CA GLN A 28 5.54 10.11 -2.82
C GLN A 28 4.88 11.14 -1.91
N ILE A 29 4.72 12.39 -2.37
CA ILE A 29 3.99 13.43 -1.63
C ILE A 29 2.55 12.98 -1.39
N PHE A 30 1.85 12.53 -2.44
CA PHE A 30 0.49 12.03 -2.33
C PHE A 30 0.40 10.88 -1.34
N THR A 31 1.33 9.93 -1.38
CA THR A 31 1.37 8.78 -0.46
C THR A 31 1.55 9.24 0.99
N HIS A 32 2.48 10.16 1.22
CA HIS A 32 2.72 10.74 2.53
C HIS A 32 1.48 11.49 3.05
N ASP A 33 0.93 12.38 2.24
CA ASP A 33 -0.25 13.18 2.59
C ASP A 33 -1.48 12.30 2.79
N TYR A 34 -1.63 11.24 1.99
CA TYR A 34 -2.67 10.25 2.19
C TYR A 34 -2.49 9.56 3.54
N ARG A 35 -1.30 9.10 3.91
CA ARG A 35 -1.04 8.45 5.21
C ARG A 35 -1.30 9.37 6.41
N GLU A 36 -0.90 10.63 6.32
CA GLU A 36 -1.01 11.60 7.41
C GLU A 36 -2.41 12.22 7.52
N ASN A 37 -3.06 12.49 6.38
CA ASN A 37 -4.32 13.24 6.31
C ASN A 37 -5.56 12.37 6.05
N THR A 38 -5.41 11.09 5.66
CA THR A 38 -6.57 10.20 5.70
C THR A 38 -7.00 9.98 7.13
N LYS A 39 -8.09 10.66 7.48
CA LYS A 39 -8.95 10.18 8.55
C LYS A 39 -9.27 8.73 8.19
N PRO A 40 -9.04 7.75 9.09
CA PRO A 40 -9.46 6.40 8.81
C PRO A 40 -10.93 6.43 8.47
N PHE A 41 -11.30 5.55 7.55
CA PHE A 41 -12.63 5.38 7.00
C PHE A 41 -13.62 5.00 8.11
N CYS A 42 -13.95 5.96 8.97
CA CYS A 42 -15.11 5.93 9.81
C CYS A 42 -16.17 6.50 8.90
N GLN A 43 -17.04 5.62 8.38
CA GLN A 43 -18.17 6.04 7.56
C GLN A 43 -19.00 7.00 8.41
N ASP A 44 -18.77 8.31 8.22
CA ASP A 44 -19.58 9.38 8.79
C ASP A 44 -20.90 9.45 8.00
N LYS A 45 -21.68 8.39 8.13
CA LYS A 45 -23.09 8.34 7.76
C LYS A 45 -23.80 7.95 9.05
N ASP A 46 -24.07 8.97 9.86
CA ASP A 46 -25.10 8.97 10.91
C ASP A 46 -24.78 8.35 12.29
N ASP A 47 -23.56 8.46 12.83
CA ASP A 47 -23.32 8.08 14.23
C ASP A 47 -22.66 9.20 15.06
N GLU A 48 -23.43 9.82 15.95
CA GLU A 48 -22.96 10.74 17.00
C GLU A 48 -21.98 10.09 18.00
N ASN A 49 -21.65 8.81 17.83
CA ASN A 49 -20.77 8.03 18.69
C ASN A 49 -19.40 7.73 18.02
N HIS A 50 -18.46 8.67 18.14
CA HIS A 50 -17.04 8.48 17.78
C HIS A 50 -16.29 7.38 18.58
N SER A 51 -16.97 6.61 19.45
CA SER A 51 -16.39 5.57 20.30
C SER A 51 -15.98 4.32 19.51
N THR A 52 -16.78 3.91 18.51
CA THR A 52 -16.51 2.76 17.62
C THR A 52 -15.28 2.97 16.75
N CYS A 53 -15.14 4.17 16.17
CA CYS A 53 -13.97 4.59 15.39
C CYS A 53 -12.66 4.56 16.21
N LYS A 54 -12.71 4.97 17.48
CA LYS A 54 -11.55 4.86 18.39
C LYS A 54 -11.21 3.40 18.71
N GLN A 55 -12.23 2.57 18.95
CA GLN A 55 -12.03 1.14 19.20
C GLN A 55 -11.43 0.41 17.99
N GLU A 56 -11.83 0.74 16.76
CA GLU A 56 -11.24 0.15 15.56
C GLU A 56 -9.79 0.60 15.33
N LYS A 57 -9.48 1.88 15.55
CA LYS A 57 -8.09 2.37 15.56
C LYS A 57 -7.24 1.62 16.58
N GLU A 58 -7.78 1.41 17.77
CA GLU A 58 -7.07 0.75 18.87
C GLU A 58 -6.91 -0.75 18.63
N LYS A 59 -7.93 -1.42 18.10
CA LYS A 59 -7.86 -2.81 17.61
C LYS A 59 -6.81 -2.96 16.50
N SER A 60 -6.81 -2.07 15.52
CA SER A 60 -5.80 -2.06 14.44
C SER A 60 -4.38 -1.89 14.99
N ARG A 61 -4.18 -0.95 15.93
CA ARG A 61 -2.89 -0.76 16.62
C ARG A 61 -2.48 -2.01 17.42
N GLN A 62 -3.41 -2.63 18.12
CA GLN A 62 -3.13 -3.84 18.90
C GLN A 62 -2.78 -5.03 17.98
N SER A 63 -3.49 -5.19 16.87
CA SER A 63 -3.21 -6.21 15.86
C SER A 63 -1.81 -6.03 15.26
N LYS A 64 -1.40 -4.80 14.91
CA LYS A 64 -0.04 -4.51 14.43
C LYS A 64 1.03 -4.88 15.47
N LYS A 65 0.83 -4.51 16.74
CA LYS A 65 1.75 -4.87 17.82
C LYS A 65 1.85 -6.39 18.02
N ASN A 66 0.71 -7.08 17.99
CA ASN A 66 0.66 -8.53 18.10
C ASN A 66 1.42 -9.20 16.94
N LEU A 67 1.23 -8.69 15.72
CA LEU A 67 1.94 -9.17 14.54
C LEU A 67 3.46 -9.03 14.72
N ILE A 68 3.95 -7.83 15.07
CA ILE A 68 5.39 -7.57 15.31
C ILE A 68 5.96 -8.53 16.38
N ASN A 69 5.21 -8.73 17.47
CA ASN A 69 5.62 -9.63 18.55
C ASN A 69 5.68 -11.09 18.08
N ILE A 70 4.71 -11.54 17.29
CA ILE A 70 4.67 -12.89 16.71
C ILE A 70 5.84 -13.08 15.74
N THR A 71 6.10 -12.13 14.83
CA THR A 71 7.24 -12.18 13.91
C THR A 71 8.57 -12.25 14.67
N ARG A 72 8.74 -11.46 15.74
CA ARG A 72 9.95 -11.51 16.57
C ARG A 72 10.11 -12.85 17.28
N LYS A 73 9.02 -13.44 17.79
CA LYS A 73 9.05 -14.79 18.40
C LYS A 73 9.40 -15.87 17.37
N LEU A 74 8.83 -15.78 16.17
CA LEU A 74 9.13 -16.65 15.03
C LEU A 74 10.61 -16.60 14.64
N GLN A 75 11.18 -15.40 14.52
CA GLN A 75 12.61 -15.22 14.22
C GLN A 75 13.51 -15.83 15.30
N LYS A 76 13.15 -15.67 16.59
CA LYS A 76 13.88 -16.31 17.69
C LYS A 76 13.79 -17.84 17.62
N ALA A 77 12.62 -18.38 17.33
CA ALA A 77 12.43 -19.82 17.19
C ALA A 77 13.23 -20.39 16.01
N LEU A 78 13.25 -19.70 14.86
CA LEU A 78 14.10 -20.04 13.72
C LEU A 78 15.57 -20.11 14.12
N PHE A 79 16.09 -19.07 14.76
CA PHE A 79 17.48 -19.03 15.20
C PHE A 79 17.81 -20.16 16.18
N SER A 80 16.91 -20.46 17.13
CA SER A 80 17.10 -21.56 18.07
C SER A 80 17.11 -22.94 17.41
N LEU A 81 16.28 -23.14 16.38
CA LEU A 81 16.21 -24.40 15.64
C LEU A 81 17.38 -24.58 14.67
N GLU A 82 17.85 -23.50 14.06
CA GLU A 82 19.07 -23.50 13.24
C GLU A 82 20.31 -23.87 14.07
N LEU A 83 20.32 -23.56 15.36
CA LEU A 83 21.38 -23.98 16.28
C LEU A 83 21.32 -25.48 16.64
N MET A 84 20.19 -26.14 16.39
CA MET A 84 19.93 -27.56 16.70
C MET A 84 19.87 -28.43 15.42
N ALA A 85 20.53 -27.98 14.34
CA ALA A 85 20.42 -28.55 12.98
C ALA A 85 20.83 -30.03 12.83
N ASP A 86 21.41 -30.65 13.86
CA ASP A 86 21.79 -32.06 13.86
C ASP A 86 20.61 -33.02 14.13
N ASN A 87 19.45 -32.51 14.56
CA ASN A 87 18.26 -33.31 14.81
C ASN A 87 17.31 -33.32 13.59
N ASN A 88 17.03 -34.49 13.03
CA ASN A 88 16.10 -34.65 11.90
C ASN A 88 14.70 -34.08 12.18
N ASP A 89 14.18 -34.24 13.40
CA ASP A 89 12.88 -33.67 13.79
C ASP A 89 12.93 -32.13 13.86
N ALA A 90 14.09 -31.56 14.20
CA ALA A 90 14.28 -30.12 14.20
C ALA A 90 14.33 -29.57 12.76
N LEU A 91 14.87 -30.33 11.79
CA LEU A 91 14.92 -29.93 10.38
C LEU A 91 13.52 -29.81 9.76
N VAL A 92 12.63 -30.78 10.01
CA VAL A 92 11.24 -30.74 9.54
C VAL A 92 10.51 -29.52 10.13
N LEU A 93 10.68 -29.28 11.43
CA LEU A 93 10.08 -28.13 12.11
C LEU A 93 10.63 -26.79 11.59
N LEU A 94 11.91 -26.75 11.20
CA LEU A 94 12.57 -25.57 10.64
C LEU A 94 11.97 -25.22 9.26
N GLU A 95 11.69 -26.21 8.43
CA GLU A 95 11.04 -26.03 7.13
C GLU A 95 9.60 -25.50 7.29
N ASP A 96 8.82 -26.07 8.20
CA ASP A 96 7.46 -25.61 8.51
C ASP A 96 7.46 -24.15 9.00
N ILE A 97 8.38 -23.81 9.92
CA ILE A 97 8.48 -22.45 10.46
C ILE A 97 8.95 -21.45 9.39
N ARG A 98 9.85 -21.84 8.47
CA ARG A 98 10.22 -21.01 7.31
C ARG A 98 9.03 -20.77 6.38
N SER A 99 8.24 -21.80 6.12
CA SER A 99 7.01 -21.71 5.31
C SER A 99 6.01 -20.73 5.94
N VAL A 100 5.73 -20.87 7.23
CA VAL A 100 4.83 -19.95 7.97
C VAL A 100 5.37 -18.53 7.95
N ASN A 101 6.68 -18.33 8.15
CA ASN A 101 7.27 -17.00 8.14
C ASN A 101 7.18 -16.34 6.75
N SER A 102 7.43 -17.09 5.68
CA SER A 102 7.28 -16.63 4.29
C SER A 102 5.83 -16.26 3.95
N HIS A 103 4.88 -17.10 4.36
CA HIS A 103 3.46 -16.82 4.19
C HIS A 103 3.05 -15.54 4.94
N LEU A 104 3.49 -15.38 6.18
CA LEU A 104 3.23 -14.19 6.99
C LEU A 104 3.77 -12.93 6.32
N HIS A 105 5.00 -12.94 5.82
CA HIS A 105 5.58 -11.81 5.08
C HIS A 105 4.82 -11.49 3.79
N THR A 106 4.34 -12.51 3.07
CA THR A 106 3.53 -12.33 1.86
C THR A 106 2.19 -11.68 2.18
N VAL A 107 1.53 -12.11 3.27
CA VAL A 107 0.25 -11.52 3.71
C VAL A 107 0.45 -10.08 4.18
N ILE A 108 1.52 -9.80 4.93
CA ILE A 108 1.87 -8.43 5.36
C ILE A 108 2.03 -7.52 4.14
N GLY A 109 2.84 -7.93 3.16
CA GLY A 109 3.06 -7.13 1.94
C GLY A 109 1.78 -6.89 1.14
N LYS A 110 0.84 -7.85 1.12
CA LYS A 110 -0.49 -7.67 0.51
C LYS A 110 -1.39 -6.72 1.29
N THR A 111 -1.36 -6.77 2.63
CA THR A 111 -2.08 -5.80 3.47
C THR A 111 -1.48 -4.39 3.44
N GLU A 112 -0.20 -4.27 3.06
CA GLU A 112 0.51 -2.99 2.84
C GLU A 112 0.37 -2.48 1.39
N ALA A 113 -0.40 -3.14 0.52
CA ALA A 113 -0.79 -2.58 -0.77
C ALA A 113 -1.77 -1.42 -0.54
N GLU A 114 -1.22 -0.26 -0.19
CA GLU A 114 -1.94 0.94 0.25
C GLU A 114 -2.81 1.55 -0.88
N PHE A 115 -2.40 1.36 -2.13
CA PHE A 115 -3.04 1.93 -3.32
C PHE A 115 -3.52 0.80 -4.25
N SER A 116 -4.82 0.52 -4.21
CA SER A 116 -5.54 -0.35 -5.15
C SER A 116 -6.74 0.40 -5.68
N ALA A 117 -7.18 0.08 -6.90
CA ALA A 117 -8.39 0.65 -7.51
C ALA A 117 -9.66 0.48 -6.64
N THR A 118 -9.62 -0.45 -5.69
CA THR A 118 -10.70 -0.71 -4.74
C THR A 118 -10.46 -0.15 -3.33
N SER A 119 -9.23 0.26 -2.99
CA SER A 119 -8.88 0.73 -1.63
C SER A 119 -8.90 2.25 -1.48
N ILE A 120 -8.91 2.99 -2.60
CA ILE A 120 -8.93 4.45 -2.61
C ILE A 120 -10.20 4.90 -3.30
N PRO A 121 -11.03 5.72 -2.64
CA PRO A 121 -12.13 6.38 -3.33
C PRO A 121 -11.53 7.34 -4.36
N LEU A 122 -11.58 6.94 -5.63
CA LEU A 122 -11.25 7.85 -6.71
C LEU A 122 -12.27 9.01 -6.66
N PRO A 123 -11.82 10.26 -6.89
CA PRO A 123 -12.75 11.36 -7.02
C PRO A 123 -13.75 11.06 -8.15
N ASN A 124 -14.99 11.49 -7.97
CA ASN A 124 -15.99 11.40 -9.03
C ASN A 124 -15.45 12.18 -10.22
N PHE A 125 -15.33 11.51 -11.37
CA PHE A 125 -14.93 12.17 -12.60
C PHE A 125 -16.01 13.18 -12.99
N ASP A 126 -15.60 14.39 -13.38
CA ASP A 126 -16.54 15.35 -13.95
C ASP A 126 -17.01 14.82 -15.30
N THR A 127 -18.31 14.64 -15.43
CA THR A 127 -18.97 14.21 -16.68
C THR A 127 -18.63 15.12 -17.86
N ILE A 128 -18.42 16.42 -17.63
CA ILE A 128 -18.05 17.37 -18.69
C ILE A 128 -16.62 17.10 -19.16
N ASP A 129 -15.69 16.92 -18.23
CA ASP A 129 -14.29 16.62 -18.54
C ASP A 129 -14.16 15.26 -19.22
N MET A 130 -14.86 14.23 -18.72
CA MET A 130 -14.88 12.90 -19.33
C MET A 130 -15.46 12.95 -20.74
N LYS A 131 -16.52 13.73 -20.96
CA LYS A 131 -17.15 13.89 -22.27
C LYS A 131 -16.24 14.61 -23.26
N CYS A 132 -15.50 15.61 -22.81
CA CYS A 132 -14.45 16.25 -23.60
C CYS A 132 -13.29 15.29 -23.93
N PHE A 133 -12.98 14.34 -23.06
CA PHE A 133 -11.85 13.43 -23.23
C PHE A 133 -12.16 12.18 -24.06
N LEU A 134 -13.34 11.59 -23.86
CA LEU A 134 -13.75 10.31 -24.47
C LEU A 134 -14.77 10.47 -25.61
N GLY A 135 -15.39 11.64 -25.73
CA GLY A 135 -16.49 11.91 -26.66
C GLY A 135 -17.85 11.41 -26.16
N ASP A 136 -18.91 11.81 -26.86
CA ASP A 136 -20.31 11.57 -26.47
C ASP A 136 -20.71 10.09 -26.41
N ASP A 137 -19.95 9.20 -27.08
CA ASP A 137 -20.31 7.79 -27.24
C ASP A 137 -19.77 6.88 -26.12
N GLN A 138 -18.95 7.39 -25.19
CA GLN A 138 -18.24 6.58 -24.18
C GLN A 138 -18.36 7.07 -22.73
N VAL A 139 -19.25 8.04 -22.43
CA VAL A 139 -19.49 8.61 -21.09
C VAL A 139 -20.93 8.39 -20.64
#